data_AF-A0A0F3MCK9-F1
#
_entry.id   AF-A0A0F3MCK9-F1
#
_cell.length_a   1.000
_cell.length_b   1.000
_cell.length_c   1.000
_cell.angle_alpha   90.00
_cell.angle_beta   90.00
_cell.angle_gamma   90.00
#
_symmetry.space_group_name_H-M   'P 1'
#
loop_
_entity.id
_entity.type
_entity.pdbx_description
1 polymer ?
#
loop_
_entity_poly.entity_id
_entity_poly.type
_entity_poly.pdbx_seq_one_letter_code
_entity_poly.pdbx_strand_id
1 'polypeptide(L)' 'MRWQNIKLKEEYCIYKTKNCESQTVPLINLLIEKLKQYPYSLESEWVFPEQREIVDI' A
#
# COMPACT_ATOMS: atom_id res chain seq x y z
N MET A 1 4.26 2.22 -1.65
CA MET A 1 3.34 1.19 -1.12
C MET A 1 2.72 0.45 -2.29
N ARG A 2 2.80 -0.88 -2.29
CA ARG A 2 2.29 -1.73 -3.39
C ARG A 2 0.90 -2.25 -3.07
N TRP A 3 0.07 -2.47 -4.08
CA TRP A 3 -1.28 -2.98 -3.87
C TRP A 3 -1.31 -4.37 -3.21
N GLN A 4 -0.34 -5.24 -3.54
CA GLN A 4 -0.22 -6.57 -2.94
C GLN A 4 -0.09 -6.55 -1.41
N ASN A 5 0.37 -5.43 -0.85
CA ASN A 5 0.57 -5.23 0.58
C ASN A 5 -0.72 -4.81 1.30
N ILE A 6 -1.79 -4.46 0.58
CA ILE A 6 -3.06 -3.99 1.14
C ILE A 6 -4.06 -5.13 1.16
N LYS A 7 -4.66 -5.37 2.33
CA LYS A 7 -5.75 -6.32 2.54
C LYS A 7 -7.00 -5.52 2.90
N LEU A 8 -7.67 -4.98 1.87
CA LEU A 8 -8.81 -4.07 2.04
C LEU A 8 -10.01 -4.73 2.74
N LYS A 9 -10.24 -6.03 2.51
CA LYS A 9 -11.35 -6.76 3.13
C LYS A 9 -11.10 -6.99 4.62
N GLU A 10 -9.85 -7.19 4.98
CA GLU A 10 -9.39 -7.43 6.34
C GLU A 10 -8.90 -6.14 7.05
N GLU A 11 -9.00 -4.99 6.37
CA GLU A 11 -8.71 -3.66 6.92
C GLU A 11 -7.29 -3.49 7.48
N TYR A 12 -6.30 -4.14 6.88
CA TYR A 12 -4.89 -4.00 7.25
C TYR A 12 -3.95 -3.92 6.05
N CYS A 13 -2.71 -3.50 6.30
CA CYS A 13 -1.62 -3.64 5.35
C CYS A 13 -0.40 -4.31 5.97
N ILE A 14 0.44 -4.90 5.12
CA ILE A 14 1.70 -5.53 5.51
C ILE A 14 2.84 -4.72 4.92
N TYR A 15 3.80 -4.31 5.73
CA TYR A 15 5.01 -3.67 5.26
C TYR A 15 6.25 -4.36 5.83
N LYS A 16 7.33 -4.36 5.06
CA LYS A 16 8.64 -4.85 5.54
C LYS A 16 9.42 -3.70 6.14
N THR A 17 9.97 -3.92 7.33
CA THR A 17 10.91 -3.00 7.95
C THR A 17 12.30 -3.15 7.31
N LYS A 18 13.21 -2.23 7.64
CA LYS A 18 14.63 -2.31 7.24
C LYS A 18 15.32 -3.60 7.71
N ASN A 19 14.81 -4.23 8.76
CA ASN A 19 15.34 -5.47 9.32
C ASN A 19 14.71 -6.73 8.68
N CYS A 20 14.02 -6.60 7.54
CA CYS A 20 13.29 -7.68 6.85
C CYS A 20 12.13 -8.28 7.65
N GLU A 21 11.77 -7.71 8.81
CA GLU A 21 10.59 -8.11 9.56
C GLU A 21 9.32 -7.60 8.87
N SER A 22 8.31 -8.47 8.80
CA SER A 22 7.00 -8.07 8.29
C SER A 22 6.13 -7.58 9.44
N GLN A 23 5.56 -6.39 9.30
CA GLN A 23 4.63 -5.82 10.27
C GLN A 23 3.26 -5.64 9.64
N THR A 24 2.23 -5.93 10.42
CA THR A 24 0.83 -5.73 10.06
C THR A 24 0.31 -4.47 10.74
N VAL A 25 -0.26 -3.54 9.96
CA VAL A 25 -0.78 -2.26 10.47
C VAL A 25 -2.26 -2.16 10.10
N PRO A 26 -3.14 -1.85 11.06
CA PRO A 26 -4.54 -1.59 10.76
C PRO A 26 -4.68 -0.33 9.91
N LEU A 27 -5.57 -0.39 8.92
CA LEU A 27 -5.90 0.76 8.09
C LEU A 27 -6.99 1.58 8.79
N ILE A 28 -6.81 2.89 8.82
CA ILE A 28 -7.86 3.80 9.30
C ILE A 28 -8.99 3.89 8.26
N ASN A 29 -10.24 4.05 8.71
CA ASN A 29 -11.42 4.09 7.83
C ASN A 29 -11.29 5.10 6.68
N LEU A 30 -10.81 6.30 6.98
CA LEU A 30 -10.59 7.35 5.98
C LEU A 30 -9.65 6.89 4.85
N LEU A 31 -8.61 6.13 5.19
CA LEU A 31 -7.66 5.58 4.23
C LEU A 31 -8.32 4.47 3.40
N ILE A 32 -9.12 3.60 4.01
CA ILE A 32 -9.87 2.55 3.30
C ILE A 32 -10.82 3.16 2.27
N GLU A 33 -11.58 4.19 2.65
CA GLU A 33 -12.50 4.88 1.74
C GLU A 33 -11.76 5.53 0.56
N LYS A 34 -10.61 6.16 0.83
CA LYS A 34 -9.76 6.72 -0.23
C LYS A 34 -9.21 5.63 -1.15
N LEU A 35 -8.72 4.52 -0.60
CA LEU A 35 -8.19 3.40 -1.39
C LEU A 35 -9.24 2.77 -2.31
N LYS A 36 -10.52 2.73 -1.89
CA LYS A 36 -11.64 2.27 -2.74
C LYS A 36 -11.93 3.18 -3.94
N GLN A 37 -11.53 4.46 -3.88
CA GLN A 37 -11.73 5.42 -4.98
C GLN A 37 -10.64 5.31 -6.05
N TYR A 38 -9.49 4.73 -5.72
CA TYR A 38 -8.44 4.47 -6.72
C TYR A 38 -8.81 3.21 -7.51
N PRO A 39 -8.82 3.26 -8.85
CA PRO A 39 -9.00 2.06 -9.65
C PRO A 39 -7.81 1.15 -9.35
N TYR A 40 -8.07 0.00 -8.72
CA TYR A 40 -7.10 -1.08 -8.66
C TYR A 40 -6.78 -1.47 -10.11
N SER A 41 -5.68 -0.93 -10.62
CA SER A 41 -5.19 -1.26 -11.95
C SER A 41 -4.13 -2.32 -11.78
N LEU A 42 -4.34 -3.48 -12.39
CA LEU A 42 -3.31 -4.52 -12.53
C LEU A 42 -2.06 -3.99 -13.27
N GLU A 43 -2.17 -2.86 -13.97
CA GLU A 43 -1.06 -2.22 -14.68
C GLU A 43 -0.17 -1.36 -13.76
N SER A 44 -0.66 -1.01 -12.56
CA SER A 44 0.12 -0.25 -11.58
C SER A 44 0.31 -1.06 -10.31
N GLU A 45 1.51 -1.57 -10.09
CA GLU A 45 1.89 -2.23 -8.84
C GLU A 45 1.78 -1.27 -7.63
N TRP A 46 1.91 0.03 -7.87
CA TRP A 46 1.92 1.07 -6.85
C TRP A 46 0.55 1.66 -6.61
N VAL A 47 0.25 1.86 -5.32
CA VAL A 47 -0.98 2.52 -4.84
C VAL A 47 -0.95 4.02 -5.16
N PHE A 48 0.24 4.62 -5.10
CA PHE A 48 0.48 6.01 -5.43
C PHE A 48 1.47 6.09 -6.60
N PRO A 49 1.05 6.52 -7.79
CA PRO A 49 1.89 6.50 -8.99
C PRO A 49 3.11 7.43 -8.89
N GLU A 50 3.03 8.50 -8.10
CA GLU A 50 4.12 9.47 -7.87
C GLU A 50 5.27 8.89 -7.00
N GLN A 51 5.08 7.73 -6.36
CA GLN A 51 6.15 7.06 -5.61
C GLN A 51 7.19 6.36 -6.52
N ARG A 52 7.11 6.55 -7.84
CA ARG A 52 8.11 6.06 -8.80
C ARG A 52 9.46 6.79 -8.71
N GLU A 53 9.51 8.03 -8.19
CA GLU A 53 10.73 8.84 -8.13
C GLU A 53 11.26 9.03 -6.70
N ILE A 54 11.73 7.96 -6.05
CA ILE A 54 12.91 8.05 -5.17
C ILE A 54 13.64 6.71 -5.28
N VAL A 55 14.46 6.58 -6.32
CA VAL A 55 15.57 5.63 -6.35
C VAL A 55 16.79 6.48 -6.72
N ASP A 56 17.84 6.36 -5.90
CA ASP A 56 19.16 7.00 -5.98
C ASP A 56 19.32 8.43 -5.42
N ILE A 57 19.64 8.51 -4.11
CA ILE A 57 20.77 9.28 -3.56
C ILE A 57 21.39 8.49 -2.40
#